data_AF-A0A4R4D686-F1
#
_entry.id   AF-A0A4R4D686-F1
#
_cell.length_a   1.000
_cell.length_b   1.000
_cell.length_c   1.000
_cell.angle_alpha   90.00
_cell.angle_beta   90.00
_cell.angle_gamma   90.00
#
_symmetry.space_group_name_H-M   'P 1'
#
loop_
_entity.id
_entity.type
_entity.pdbx_description
1 polymer ?
#
loop_
_entity_poly.entity_id
_entity_poly.type
_entity_poly.pdbx_seq_one_letter_code
_entity_poly.pdbx_strand_id
1 'polypeptide(L)'
;MDNQIPGAATAAEMTAQFADLRSFLDRRVAELSAELHATVQLMDYSESNLSGQLAKIHDQIAGLVAVPAASTRNSGMELEAVVQATEAAANTILEAAEAIQIWIDGGAQDREALQALSARVNAIFEACSFQDVTGQRIRRAIQHLQQVEVMLQGMIPAGMAPPASEAVQVQALASTVADPTEAGSDLAQAEIDRLLNA
;
A
#
# COMPACT_ATOMS: atom_id res chain seq x y z
N MET A 1 -22.37 101.48 15.36
CA MET A 1 -21.42 100.73 16.21
C MET A 1 -22.12 99.43 16.57
N ASP A 2 -22.13 98.48 15.62
CA ASP A 2 -22.70 97.17 15.85
C ASP A 2 -21.60 96.28 16.43
N ASN A 3 -21.85 95.87 17.67
CA ASN A 3 -20.95 95.09 18.50
C ASN A 3 -20.95 93.64 17.98
N GLN A 4 -20.00 93.33 17.08
CA GLN A 4 -19.72 91.97 16.64
C GLN A 4 -19.29 91.16 17.87
N ILE A 5 -20.16 90.28 18.38
CA ILE A 5 -19.83 89.41 19.51
C ILE A 5 -18.73 88.43 19.05
N PRO A 6 -17.50 88.51 19.61
CA PRO A 6 -16.35 87.75 19.10
C PRO A 6 -16.46 86.23 19.28
N GLY A 7 -17.45 85.72 20.04
CA GLY A 7 -17.67 84.29 20.29
C GLY A 7 -18.59 83.56 19.30
N ALA A 8 -19.39 84.27 18.49
CA ALA A 8 -20.30 83.61 17.54
C ALA A 8 -19.58 83.10 16.28
N ALA A 9 -18.56 83.84 15.82
CA ALA A 9 -17.73 83.45 14.68
C ALA A 9 -16.87 82.21 14.99
N THR A 10 -16.30 82.13 16.20
CA THR A 10 -15.49 80.99 16.65
C THR A 10 -16.31 79.72 16.87
N ALA A 11 -17.55 79.84 17.37
CA ALA A 11 -18.47 78.71 17.49
C ALA A 11 -18.89 78.15 16.12
N ALA A 12 -19.12 79.02 15.13
CA ALA A 12 -19.43 78.62 13.76
C ALA A 12 -18.24 77.92 13.09
N GLU A 13 -17.02 78.43 13.28
CA GLU A 13 -15.78 77.80 12.78
C GLU A 13 -15.53 76.42 13.41
N MET A 14 -15.68 76.28 14.74
CA MET A 14 -15.57 74.96 15.40
C MET A 14 -16.61 73.98 14.85
N THR A 15 -17.85 74.42 14.64
CA THR A 15 -18.92 73.57 14.11
C THR A 15 -18.60 73.10 12.68
N ALA A 16 -18.03 73.98 11.85
CA ALA A 16 -17.57 73.64 10.51
C ALA A 16 -16.40 72.63 10.54
N GLN A 17 -15.41 72.84 11.42
CA GLN A 17 -14.29 71.90 11.59
C GLN A 17 -14.76 70.51 12.07
N PHE A 18 -15.74 70.44 12.98
CA PHE A 18 -16.33 69.18 13.40
C PHE A 18 -17.13 68.49 12.28
N ALA A 19 -17.81 69.26 11.42
CA ALA A 19 -18.50 68.73 10.25
C ALA A 19 -17.52 68.13 9.24
N ASP A 20 -16.40 68.81 8.98
CA ASP A 20 -15.33 68.30 8.11
C ASP A 20 -14.70 67.03 8.68
N LEU A 21 -14.38 67.01 9.98
CA LEU A 21 -13.85 65.83 10.65
C LEU A 21 -14.82 64.65 10.57
N ARG A 22 -16.11 64.89 10.77
CA ARG A 22 -17.14 63.86 10.63
C ARG A 22 -17.24 63.33 9.19
N SER A 23 -17.19 64.21 8.19
CA SER A 23 -17.18 63.79 6.77
C SER A 23 -15.94 62.95 6.42
N PHE A 24 -14.78 63.31 6.98
CA PHE A 24 -13.54 62.57 6.81
C PHE A 24 -13.62 61.19 7.47
N LEU A 25 -14.16 61.12 8.69
CA LEU A 25 -14.37 59.86 9.40
C LEU A 25 -15.36 58.95 8.65
N ASP A 26 -16.48 59.47 8.17
CA ASP A 26 -17.46 58.69 7.40
C ASP A 26 -16.82 58.11 6.14
N ARG A 27 -16.01 58.91 5.43
CA ARG A 27 -15.28 58.45 4.24
C ARG A 27 -14.25 57.38 4.56
N ARG A 28 -13.53 57.50 5.69
CA ARG A 28 -12.55 56.51 6.14
C ARG A 28 -13.19 55.22 6.63
N VAL A 29 -14.32 55.30 7.34
CA VAL A 29 -15.10 54.13 7.75
C VAL A 29 -15.60 53.38 6.52
N ALA A 30 -16.09 54.09 5.50
CA ALA A 30 -16.51 53.46 4.25
C ALA A 30 -15.34 52.77 3.51
N GLU A 31 -14.18 53.41 3.43
CA GLU A 31 -12.97 52.84 2.83
C GLU A 31 -12.49 51.58 3.57
N LEU A 32 -12.33 51.67 4.89
CA LEU A 32 -11.93 50.54 5.73
C LEU A 32 -12.95 49.41 5.68
N SER A 33 -14.24 49.72 5.65
CA SER A 33 -15.29 48.69 5.53
C SER A 33 -15.20 47.95 4.19
N ALA A 34 -14.88 48.65 3.10
CA ALA A 34 -14.72 48.03 1.79
C ALA A 34 -13.45 47.16 1.74
N GLU A 35 -12.34 47.65 2.29
CA GLU A 35 -11.07 46.91 2.33
C GLU A 35 -11.14 45.66 3.24
N LEU A 36 -11.78 45.80 4.41
CA LEU A 36 -12.04 44.68 5.32
C LEU A 36 -12.92 43.63 4.64
N HIS A 37 -13.99 44.05 3.95
CA HIS A 37 -14.87 43.12 3.25
C HIS A 37 -14.15 42.34 2.15
N ALA A 38 -13.32 43.02 1.35
CA ALA A 38 -12.49 42.37 0.33
C ALA A 38 -11.51 41.37 0.96
N THR A 39 -10.89 41.73 2.09
CA THR A 39 -9.96 40.84 2.82
C THR A 39 -10.66 39.59 3.35
N VAL A 40 -11.85 39.74 3.94
CA VAL A 40 -12.67 38.61 4.42
C VAL A 40 -13.05 37.68 3.26
N GLN A 41 -13.49 38.22 2.12
CA GLN A 41 -13.81 37.40 0.95
C GLN A 41 -12.61 36.59 0.42
N LEU A 42 -11.42 37.19 0.40
CA LEU A 42 -10.20 36.48 0.01
C LEU A 42 -9.84 35.37 1.00
N MET A 43 -10.06 35.62 2.29
CA MET A 43 -9.83 34.65 3.35
C MET A 43 -10.80 33.46 3.23
N ASP A 44 -12.09 33.71 3.02
CA ASP A 44 -13.12 32.67 2.80
C ASP A 44 -12.79 31.81 1.57
N TYR A 45 -12.34 32.45 0.48
CA TYR A 45 -11.90 31.73 -0.72
C TYR A 45 -10.70 30.83 -0.43
N SER A 46 -9.71 31.33 0.33
CA SER A 46 -8.54 30.55 0.72
C SER A 46 -8.90 29.37 1.63
N GLU A 47 -9.84 29.56 2.57
CA GLU A 47 -10.32 28.53 3.49
C GLU A 47 -11.05 27.43 2.72
N SER A 48 -11.97 27.80 1.83
CA SER A 48 -12.68 26.84 0.98
C SER A 48 -11.71 26.05 0.09
N ASN A 49 -10.69 26.71 -0.45
CA ASN A 49 -9.67 26.04 -1.26
C ASN A 49 -8.83 25.07 -0.42
N LEU A 50 -8.38 25.48 0.77
CA LEU A 50 -7.62 24.61 1.68
C LEU A 50 -8.46 23.40 2.10
N SER A 51 -9.71 23.63 2.50
CA SER A 51 -10.64 22.57 2.89
C SER A 51 -10.86 21.57 1.74
N GLY A 52 -11.02 22.06 0.51
CA GLY A 52 -11.13 21.21 -0.68
C GLY A 52 -9.86 20.38 -0.96
N GLN A 53 -8.67 20.96 -0.75
CA GLN A 53 -7.41 20.21 -0.87
C GLN A 53 -7.25 19.19 0.25
N LEU A 54 -7.60 19.55 1.49
CA LEU A 54 -7.55 18.64 2.64
C LEU A 54 -8.49 17.45 2.45
N ALA A 55 -9.70 17.68 1.92
CA ALA A 55 -10.65 16.63 1.59
C ALA A 55 -10.09 15.66 0.53
N LYS A 56 -9.43 16.18 -0.52
CA LYS A 56 -8.76 15.34 -1.53
C LYS A 56 -7.62 14.53 -0.94
N ILE A 57 -6.78 15.13 -0.10
CA ILE A 57 -5.69 14.43 0.60
C ILE A 57 -6.27 13.35 1.50
N HIS A 58 -7.33 13.65 2.25
CA HIS A 58 -8.01 12.67 3.11
C HIS A 58 -8.55 11.50 2.28
N ASP A 59 -9.17 11.75 1.13
CA ASP A 59 -9.69 10.71 0.24
C ASP A 59 -8.57 9.84 -0.35
N GLN A 60 -7.45 10.47 -0.74
CA GLN A 60 -6.24 9.77 -1.17
C GLN A 60 -5.67 8.88 -0.05
N ILE A 61 -5.59 9.39 1.19
CA ILE A 61 -5.13 8.63 2.36
C ILE A 61 -6.10 7.47 2.67
N ALA A 62 -7.41 7.68 2.58
CA ALA A 62 -8.39 6.63 2.79
C ALA A 62 -8.22 5.49 1.77
N GLY A 63 -7.99 5.82 0.49
CA GLY A 63 -7.63 4.85 -0.54
C GLY A 63 -6.33 4.10 -0.24
N LEU A 64 -5.31 4.81 0.27
CA LEU A 64 -4.01 4.26 0.66
C LEU A 64 -4.06 3.32 1.86
N VAL A 65 -5.01 3.49 2.77
CA VAL A 65 -5.13 2.60 3.93
C VAL A 65 -6.00 1.39 3.58
N ALA A 66 -7.06 1.57 2.81
CA ALA A 66 -8.04 0.51 2.55
C ALA A 66 -7.51 -0.58 1.60
N VAL A 67 -6.83 -0.22 0.50
CA VAL A 67 -6.43 -1.17 -0.55
C VAL A 67 -5.20 -2.01 -0.14
N PRO A 68 -4.11 -1.41 0.37
CA PRO A 68 -2.97 -2.16 0.90
C PRO A 68 -3.32 -3.01 2.13
N ALA A 69 -4.21 -2.57 3.03
CA ALA A 69 -4.54 -3.37 4.20
C ALA A 69 -5.13 -4.75 3.85
N ALA A 70 -5.96 -4.83 2.80
CA ALA A 70 -6.48 -6.10 2.30
C ALA A 70 -5.40 -6.92 1.58
N SER A 71 -4.64 -6.30 0.68
CA SER A 71 -3.60 -6.97 -0.10
C SER A 71 -2.41 -7.45 0.76
N THR A 72 -1.89 -6.60 1.64
CA THR A 72 -0.80 -6.91 2.57
C THR A 72 -1.21 -7.95 3.61
N ARG A 73 -2.45 -7.90 4.13
CA ARG A 73 -2.95 -8.96 5.02
C ARG A 73 -3.02 -10.30 4.29
N ASN A 74 -3.44 -10.30 3.03
CA ASN A 74 -3.47 -11.50 2.20
C ASN A 74 -2.05 -12.03 1.93
N SER A 75 -1.10 -11.17 1.56
CA SER A 75 0.31 -11.56 1.35
C SER A 75 0.95 -12.11 2.63
N GLY A 76 0.66 -11.53 3.80
CA GLY A 76 1.13 -12.06 5.08
C GLY A 76 0.59 -13.47 5.37
N MET A 77 -0.69 -13.71 5.10
CA MET A 77 -1.28 -15.04 5.22
C MET A 77 -0.69 -16.06 4.24
N GLU A 78 -0.44 -15.64 2.99
CA GLU A 78 0.21 -16.49 1.98
C GLU A 78 1.63 -16.88 2.39
N LEU A 79 2.40 -15.94 2.95
CA LEU A 79 3.76 -16.18 3.43
C LEU A 79 3.78 -17.09 4.67
N GLU A 80 2.84 -16.93 5.60
CA GLU A 80 2.70 -17.81 6.77
C GLU A 80 2.39 -19.26 6.35
N ALA A 81 1.46 -19.44 5.42
CA ALA A 81 1.10 -20.75 4.91
C ALA A 81 2.21 -21.36 4.04
N VAL A 82 3.08 -20.54 3.45
CA VAL A 82 4.34 -20.97 2.82
C VAL A 82 5.30 -21.54 3.86
N VAL A 83 5.50 -20.84 4.99
CA VAL A 83 6.39 -21.32 6.08
C VAL A 83 5.91 -22.69 6.59
N GLN A 84 4.61 -22.81 6.87
CA GLN A 84 4.01 -24.08 7.32
C GLN A 84 4.19 -25.21 6.30
N ALA A 85 3.97 -24.93 5.02
CA ALA A 85 4.16 -25.92 3.95
C ALA A 85 5.63 -26.35 3.83
N THR A 86 6.58 -25.40 3.95
CA THR A 86 8.02 -25.73 3.92
C THR A 86 8.48 -26.54 5.11
N GLU A 87 7.96 -26.25 6.30
CA GLU A 87 8.26 -27.01 7.51
C GLU A 87 7.74 -28.44 7.41
N ALA A 88 6.50 -28.62 6.96
CA ALA A 88 5.90 -29.93 6.76
C ALA A 88 6.66 -30.76 5.70
N ALA A 89 7.05 -30.14 4.58
CA ALA A 89 7.85 -30.80 3.55
C ALA A 89 9.23 -31.20 4.07
N ALA A 90 9.91 -30.30 4.80
CA ALA A 90 11.21 -30.59 5.40
C ALA A 90 11.14 -31.76 6.39
N ASN A 91 10.11 -31.78 7.25
CA ASN A 91 9.92 -32.86 8.22
C ASN A 91 9.65 -34.20 7.50
N THR A 92 8.82 -34.21 6.46
CA THR A 92 8.54 -35.41 5.65
C THR A 92 9.81 -35.96 4.99
N ILE A 93 10.64 -35.08 4.43
CA ILE A 93 11.92 -35.46 3.81
C ILE A 93 12.86 -36.07 4.86
N LEU A 94 12.96 -35.45 6.04
CA LEU A 94 13.80 -35.94 7.13
C LEU A 94 13.34 -37.33 7.62
N GLU A 95 12.06 -37.49 7.89
CA GLU A 95 11.47 -38.78 8.34
C GLU A 95 11.68 -39.89 7.31
N ALA A 96 11.50 -39.58 6.01
CA ALA A 96 11.75 -40.52 4.94
C ALA A 96 13.24 -40.91 4.87
N ALA A 97 14.15 -39.94 4.99
CA ALA A 97 15.59 -40.18 4.99
C ALA A 97 16.05 -41.01 6.21
N GLU A 98 15.57 -40.70 7.41
CA GLU A 98 15.86 -41.48 8.63
C GLU A 98 15.41 -42.93 8.48
N ALA A 99 14.21 -43.14 7.95
CA ALA A 99 13.70 -44.49 7.79
C ALA A 99 14.37 -45.26 6.63
N ILE A 100 14.92 -44.57 5.63
CA ILE A 100 15.85 -45.16 4.66
C ILE A 100 17.15 -45.58 5.34
N GLN A 101 17.71 -44.75 6.23
CA GLN A 101 18.93 -45.09 6.97
C GLN A 101 18.73 -46.36 7.84
N ILE A 102 17.60 -46.45 8.57
CA ILE A 102 17.24 -47.64 9.34
C ILE A 102 17.14 -48.88 8.44
N TRP A 103 16.58 -48.74 7.25
CA TRP A 103 16.49 -49.83 6.27
C TRP A 103 17.88 -50.30 5.81
N ILE A 104 18.79 -49.36 5.51
CA ILE A 104 20.18 -49.67 5.13
C ILE A 104 20.88 -50.44 6.25
N ASP A 105 20.76 -49.97 7.49
CA ASP A 105 21.42 -50.58 8.65
C ASP A 105 20.82 -51.95 9.00
N GLY A 106 19.54 -52.17 8.71
CA GLY A 106 18.85 -53.44 8.91
C GLY A 106 19.23 -54.55 7.92
N GLY A 107 19.81 -54.21 6.76
CA GLY A 107 20.35 -55.16 5.78
C GLY A 107 19.33 -56.07 5.09
N ALA A 108 18.02 -55.80 5.22
CA ALA A 108 16.96 -56.57 4.59
C ALA A 108 16.89 -56.27 3.08
N GLN A 109 16.90 -57.31 2.24
CA GLN A 109 16.87 -57.20 0.77
C GLN A 109 15.74 -57.99 0.12
N ASP A 110 14.76 -58.44 0.90
CA ASP A 110 13.59 -59.10 0.38
C ASP A 110 12.67 -58.11 -0.36
N ARG A 111 11.76 -58.66 -1.16
CA ARG A 111 10.90 -57.87 -2.06
C ARG A 111 10.03 -56.85 -1.31
N GLU A 112 9.60 -57.18 -0.10
CA GLU A 112 8.79 -56.30 0.75
C GLU A 112 9.61 -55.12 1.26
N ALA A 113 10.86 -55.38 1.70
CA ALA A 113 11.79 -54.33 2.10
C ALA A 113 12.14 -53.37 0.96
N LEU A 114 12.31 -53.86 -0.27
CA LEU A 114 12.54 -53.01 -1.45
C LEU A 114 11.31 -52.16 -1.82
N GLN A 115 10.09 -52.68 -1.63
CA GLN A 115 8.87 -51.89 -1.83
C GLN A 115 8.74 -50.78 -0.78
N ALA A 116 9.06 -51.07 0.48
CA ALA A 116 9.07 -50.07 1.54
C ALA A 116 10.08 -48.95 1.26
N LEU A 117 11.28 -49.29 0.76
CA LEU A 117 12.26 -48.30 0.31
C LEU A 117 11.72 -47.42 -0.83
N SER A 118 11.12 -48.04 -1.86
CA SER A 118 10.53 -47.30 -2.98
C SER A 118 9.44 -46.33 -2.52
N ALA A 119 8.60 -46.72 -1.55
CA ALA A 119 7.58 -45.84 -1.00
C ALA A 119 8.18 -44.62 -0.29
N ARG A 120 9.29 -44.79 0.44
CA ARG A 120 9.99 -43.68 1.11
C ARG A 120 10.65 -42.72 0.13
N VAL A 121 11.25 -43.25 -0.93
CA VAL A 121 11.81 -42.42 -2.02
C VAL A 121 10.69 -41.63 -2.73
N ASN A 122 9.53 -42.25 -2.96
CA ASN A 122 8.37 -41.55 -3.53
C ASN A 122 7.86 -40.44 -2.61
N ALA A 123 7.83 -40.66 -1.29
CA ALA A 123 7.42 -39.63 -0.33
C ALA A 123 8.36 -38.40 -0.37
N ILE A 124 9.66 -38.61 -0.60
CA ILE A 124 10.62 -37.50 -0.80
C ILE A 124 10.30 -36.74 -2.09
N PHE A 125 10.04 -37.45 -3.20
CA PHE A 125 9.69 -36.78 -4.46
C PHE A 125 8.41 -35.97 -4.36
N GLU A 126 7.39 -36.50 -3.67
CA GLU A 126 6.13 -35.80 -3.44
C GLU A 126 6.34 -34.55 -2.57
N ALA A 127 7.06 -34.67 -1.45
CA ALA A 127 7.38 -33.53 -0.59
C ALA A 127 8.16 -32.42 -1.31
N CYS A 128 9.13 -32.80 -2.16
CA CYS A 128 9.88 -31.86 -3.01
C CYS A 128 8.99 -31.20 -4.07
N SER A 129 8.04 -31.93 -4.66
CA SER A 129 7.10 -31.37 -5.65
C SER A 129 6.17 -30.34 -4.99
N PHE A 130 5.71 -30.58 -3.76
CA PHE A 130 4.92 -29.60 -3.00
C PHE A 130 5.72 -28.33 -2.63
N GLN A 131 7.05 -28.40 -2.56
CA GLN A 131 7.89 -27.22 -2.37
C GLN A 131 7.81 -26.24 -3.57
N ASP A 132 7.56 -26.72 -4.79
CA ASP A 132 7.39 -25.82 -5.94
C ASP A 132 6.13 -24.94 -5.82
N VAL A 133 5.04 -25.51 -5.30
CA VAL A 133 3.80 -24.76 -5.00
C VAL A 133 4.10 -23.62 -4.03
N THR A 134 4.96 -23.86 -3.04
CA THR A 134 5.45 -22.82 -2.12
C THR A 134 6.21 -21.72 -2.86
N GLY A 135 7.10 -22.07 -3.79
CA GLY A 135 7.82 -21.09 -4.62
C GLY A 135 6.90 -20.19 -5.44
N GLN A 136 5.82 -20.76 -5.99
CA GLN A 136 4.79 -20.01 -6.71
C GLN A 136 4.03 -19.04 -5.78
N ARG A 137 3.70 -19.47 -4.56
CA ARG A 137 3.00 -18.63 -3.57
C ARG A 137 3.86 -17.46 -3.09
N ILE A 138 5.16 -17.68 -2.85
CA ILE A 138 6.11 -16.61 -2.54
C ILE A 138 6.13 -15.56 -3.66
N ARG A 139 6.21 -16.00 -4.93
CA ARG A 139 6.19 -15.07 -6.08
C ARG A 139 4.92 -14.23 -6.11
N ARG A 140 3.75 -14.82 -5.87
CA ARG A 140 2.47 -14.08 -5.80
C ARG A 140 2.45 -13.05 -4.66
N ALA A 141 2.89 -13.44 -3.47
CA ALA A 141 2.97 -12.53 -2.33
C ALA A 141 3.88 -11.32 -2.62
N ILE A 142 5.03 -11.56 -3.27
CA ILE A 142 5.98 -10.49 -3.67
C ILE A 142 5.40 -9.59 -4.74
N GLN A 143 4.74 -10.14 -5.76
CA GLN A 143 4.06 -9.35 -6.80
C GLN A 143 2.99 -8.42 -6.19
N HIS A 144 2.20 -8.91 -5.23
CA HIS A 144 1.23 -8.08 -4.52
C HIS A 144 1.90 -6.95 -3.71
N LEU A 145 3.04 -7.22 -3.04
CA LEU A 145 3.79 -6.20 -2.31
C LEU A 145 4.40 -5.16 -3.25
N GLN A 146 4.96 -5.57 -4.40
CA GLN A 146 5.47 -4.66 -5.43
C GLN A 146 4.35 -3.78 -6.00
N GLN A 147 3.13 -4.31 -6.16
CA GLN A 147 2.00 -3.51 -6.63
C GLN A 147 1.59 -2.43 -5.61
N VAL A 148 1.64 -2.75 -4.31
CA VAL A 148 1.45 -1.76 -3.23
C VAL A 148 2.56 -0.70 -3.29
N GLU A 149 3.80 -1.10 -3.52
CA GLU A 149 4.94 -0.17 -3.63
C GLU A 149 4.76 0.81 -4.81
N VAL A 150 4.38 0.32 -6.00
CA VAL A 150 4.14 1.17 -7.18
C VAL A 150 3.00 2.16 -6.93
N MET A 151 1.93 1.72 -6.25
CA MET A 151 0.82 2.60 -5.88
C MET A 151 1.29 3.73 -4.95
N LEU A 152 2.15 3.43 -3.98
CA LEU A 152 2.73 4.42 -3.06
C LEU A 152 3.68 5.38 -3.80
N GLN A 153 4.53 4.88 -4.69
CA GLN A 153 5.47 5.69 -5.46
C GLN A 153 4.77 6.69 -6.40
N GLY A 154 3.67 6.27 -7.05
CA GLY A 154 2.88 7.14 -7.94
C GLY A 154 2.20 8.32 -7.26
N MET A 155 2.16 8.34 -5.92
CA MET A 155 1.57 9.43 -5.12
C MET A 155 2.62 10.39 -4.55
N ILE A 156 3.91 10.06 -4.60
CA ILE A 156 4.97 10.97 -4.15
C ILE A 156 5.19 12.04 -5.23
N PRO A 157 5.13 13.35 -4.88
CA PRO A 157 5.38 14.42 -5.84
C PRO A 157 6.74 14.25 -6.52
N ALA A 158 6.79 14.50 -7.84
CA ALA A 158 8.03 14.45 -8.61
C ALA A 158 9.08 15.37 -7.98
N GLY A 159 10.11 14.78 -7.37
CA GLY A 159 11.17 15.48 -6.64
C GLY A 159 11.37 15.07 -5.17
N MET A 160 10.42 14.32 -4.57
CA MET A 160 10.58 13.73 -3.23
C MET A 160 10.67 12.20 -3.24
N ALA A 161 10.74 11.58 -4.42
CA ALA A 161 10.84 10.13 -4.54
C ALA A 161 12.17 9.66 -3.91
N PRO A 162 12.15 8.68 -2.97
CA PRO A 162 13.37 8.02 -2.53
C PRO A 162 14.04 7.33 -3.73
N PRO A 163 15.37 7.11 -3.70
CA PRO A 163 16.03 6.35 -4.77
C PRO A 163 15.31 5.01 -4.94
N ALA A 164 15.04 4.63 -6.18
CA ALA A 164 14.34 3.39 -6.51
C ALA A 164 15.02 2.23 -5.75
N SER A 165 14.26 1.55 -4.87
CA SER A 165 14.75 0.29 -4.31
C SER A 165 14.88 -0.69 -5.46
N GLU A 166 16.04 -1.35 -5.56
CA GLU A 166 16.23 -2.45 -6.50
C GLU A 166 15.11 -3.47 -6.26
N ALA A 167 14.32 -3.75 -7.30
CA ALA A 167 13.27 -4.74 -7.23
C ALA A 167 13.88 -6.06 -6.76
N VAL A 168 13.35 -6.61 -5.65
CA VAL A 168 13.79 -7.91 -5.14
C VAL A 168 13.48 -8.98 -6.19
N GLN A 169 14.50 -9.42 -6.91
CA GLN A 169 14.41 -10.53 -7.84
C GLN A 169 14.56 -11.82 -7.04
N VAL A 170 13.44 -12.53 -6.81
CA VAL A 170 13.51 -13.87 -6.24
C VAL A 170 13.88 -14.86 -7.35
N GLN A 171 15.17 -15.15 -7.44
CA GLN A 171 15.66 -16.27 -8.21
C GLN A 171 15.19 -17.55 -7.53
N ALA A 172 14.28 -18.29 -8.17
CA ALA A 172 13.92 -19.63 -7.71
C ALA A 172 15.19 -20.52 -7.76
N LEU A 173 15.48 -21.24 -6.67
CA LEU A 173 16.41 -22.36 -6.73
C LEU A 173 15.92 -23.32 -7.81
N ALA A 174 16.83 -23.73 -8.69
CA ALA A 174 16.56 -24.41 -9.96
C ALA A 174 15.42 -25.44 -9.84
N SER A 175 14.29 -25.12 -10.50
CA SER A 175 13.22 -26.07 -10.73
C SER A 175 13.77 -27.22 -11.59
N THR A 176 13.60 -28.46 -11.13
CA THR A 176 13.88 -29.64 -11.96
C THR A 176 12.74 -29.95 -12.93
N VAL A 177 11.68 -29.12 -12.95
CA VAL A 177 10.56 -29.20 -13.88
C VAL A 177 10.44 -27.87 -14.63
N ALA A 178 10.29 -27.95 -15.95
CA ALA A 178 10.31 -26.80 -16.85
C ALA A 178 9.29 -25.70 -16.45
N ASP A 179 9.68 -24.46 -16.72
CA ASP A 179 8.96 -23.21 -16.43
C ASP A 179 7.50 -23.23 -16.93
N PRO A 180 6.48 -22.88 -16.10
CA PRO A 180 5.08 -22.91 -16.50
C PRO A 180 4.66 -21.68 -17.34
N THR A 181 5.60 -20.94 -17.93
CA THR A 181 5.28 -19.80 -18.81
C THR A 181 4.67 -20.22 -20.15
N GLU A 182 4.56 -21.53 -20.44
CA GLU A 182 3.72 -22.09 -21.50
C GLU A 182 2.44 -22.79 -20.99
N ALA A 183 2.13 -22.77 -19.69
CA ALA A 183 0.93 -23.40 -19.14
C ALA A 183 -0.29 -22.45 -19.26
N GLY A 184 -0.71 -22.22 -20.50
CA GLY A 184 -2.10 -21.89 -20.78
C GLY A 184 -2.98 -23.07 -20.35
N SER A 185 -3.95 -22.77 -19.47
CA SER A 185 -4.85 -23.70 -18.78
C SER A 185 -4.14 -24.75 -17.91
N ASP A 186 -4.27 -24.55 -16.59
CA ASP A 186 -4.85 -25.54 -15.69
C ASP A 186 -4.84 -26.95 -16.30
N LEU A 187 -3.79 -27.73 -16.02
CA LEU A 187 -3.78 -29.16 -16.29
C LEU A 187 -4.92 -29.75 -15.44
N ALA A 188 -6.11 -29.70 -16.00
CA ALA A 188 -7.33 -30.12 -15.34
C ALA A 188 -7.12 -31.52 -14.82
N GLN A 189 -7.58 -31.78 -13.60
CA GLN A 189 -7.57 -33.07 -12.90
C GLN A 189 -7.86 -34.28 -13.81
N ALA A 190 -8.66 -34.07 -14.87
CA ALA A 190 -8.97 -35.04 -15.92
C ALA A 190 -7.76 -35.60 -16.70
N GLU A 191 -6.64 -34.87 -16.81
CA GLU A 191 -5.45 -35.30 -17.55
C GLU A 191 -4.52 -36.15 -16.68
N ILE A 192 -4.46 -35.85 -15.38
CA ILE A 192 -3.80 -36.67 -14.36
C ILE A 192 -4.53 -38.00 -14.19
N ASP A 193 -5.87 -37.97 -14.15
CA ASP A 193 -6.70 -39.17 -14.01
C ASP A 193 -6.63 -40.10 -15.25
N ARG A 194 -6.31 -39.55 -16.43
CA ARG A 194 -6.07 -40.37 -17.65
C ARG A 194 -4.73 -41.08 -17.63
N LEU A 195 -3.70 -40.46 -17.08
CA LEU A 195 -2.34 -41.02 -17.03
C LEU A 195 -2.19 -42.12 -15.98
N LEU A 196 -2.98 -42.07 -14.90
CA LEU A 196 -2.95 -43.06 -13.82
C LEU A 196 -3.85 -44.28 -14.07
N ASN A 197 -4.76 -44.22 -15.06
CA ASN A 197 -5.69 -45.30 -15.42
C ASN A 197 -5.42 -45.93 -16.80
N ALA A 198 -4.22 -45.75 -17.36
CA ALA A 198 -3.77 -46.36 -18.61
C ALA A 198 -2.92 -47.62 -18.38
#